data_AF-A0A955IR71-F1
#
_entry.id   AF-A0A955IR71-F1
#
_cell.length_a   1.000
_cell.length_b   1.000
_cell.length_c   1.000
_cell.angle_alpha   90.00
_cell.angle_beta   90.00
_cell.angle_gamma   90.00
#
_symmetry.space_group_name_H-M   'P 1'
#
loop_
_entity.id
_entity.type
_entity.pdbx_description
1 polymer ?
#
loop_
_entity_poly.entity_id
_entity_poly.type
_entity_poly.pdbx_seq_one_letter_code
_entity_poly.pdbx_strand_id
1 'polypeptide(L)'
;MTDLFGTPTPTDDDRYCDRFARIAVERAVDQFPNGLTYGIPADLADAVTPGSRVTVPLGRGNKTTPGWVIDIDIDPKIEPRRIKPIAGREHAPPLPGQMIELAKWMSSYYIAPIGMTLAGMLPAAVRKGIGSVSRQVVSPNPDPPHDVRLAKSQAQLMAWIHEQPAGAFPMDERLLATEVRLKSTGPVRRLIEKGLLTATRRTTIEADWARQAVDTFVPDGLTDEQSSIIGELITALDGGFSTHLLFGVTGSGKTEV
;
A
#
# COMPACT_ATOMS: atom_id res chain seq x y z
N MET A 1 -2.16 28.94 -25.91
CA MET A 1 -1.62 28.65 -27.25
C MET A 1 -1.97 27.20 -27.52
N THR A 2 -2.66 26.88 -28.61
CA THR A 2 -3.11 25.51 -28.93
C THR A 2 -2.14 24.91 -29.93
N ASP A 3 -1.85 23.61 -29.86
CA ASP A 3 -1.00 22.96 -30.85
C ASP A 3 -1.69 22.83 -32.22
N LEU A 4 -0.96 22.32 -33.21
CA LEU A 4 -1.45 22.14 -34.57
C LEU A 4 -2.69 21.21 -34.68
N PHE A 5 -3.07 20.52 -33.60
CA PHE A 5 -4.16 19.54 -33.54
C PHE A 5 -5.30 19.98 -32.61
N GLY A 6 -5.30 21.24 -32.14
CA GLY A 6 -6.39 21.74 -31.31
C GLY A 6 -6.34 21.27 -29.86
N THR A 7 -5.26 20.60 -29.44
CA THR A 7 -5.01 20.28 -28.03
C THR A 7 -4.45 21.53 -27.34
N PRO A 8 -5.03 21.99 -26.20
CA PRO A 8 -4.46 23.10 -25.46
C PRO A 8 -3.03 22.73 -25.06
N THR A 9 -2.04 23.49 -25.54
CA THR A 9 -0.67 23.33 -25.09
C THR A 9 -0.65 23.69 -23.60
N PRO A 10 -0.20 22.78 -22.71
CA PRO A 10 -0.12 23.08 -21.29
C PRO A 10 0.65 24.38 -21.12
N THR A 11 0.01 25.37 -20.49
CA THR A 11 0.68 26.64 -20.20
C THR A 11 1.77 26.41 -19.16
N ASP A 12 2.78 27.27 -19.10
CA ASP A 12 3.83 27.18 -18.06
C ASP A 12 3.25 27.25 -16.63
N ASP A 13 2.00 27.74 -16.48
CA ASP A 13 1.25 27.77 -15.22
C ASP A 13 0.70 26.40 -14.79
N ASP A 14 0.41 25.49 -15.72
CA ASP A 14 -0.16 24.17 -15.41
C ASP A 14 0.85 23.19 -14.78
N ARG A 15 2.12 23.62 -14.64
CA ARG A 15 3.21 22.81 -14.06
C ARG A 15 3.48 23.15 -12.60
N TYR A 16 2.84 24.19 -12.06
CA TYR A 16 3.02 24.55 -10.65
C TYR A 16 2.17 23.65 -9.76
N CYS A 17 2.84 23.02 -8.80
CA CYS A 17 2.17 22.24 -7.77
C CYS A 17 2.04 23.13 -6.54
N ASP A 18 0.83 23.25 -5.99
CA ASP A 18 0.60 23.96 -4.73
C ASP A 18 0.91 23.10 -3.50
N ARG A 19 1.12 21.79 -3.72
CA ARG A 19 1.43 20.81 -2.68
C ARG A 19 2.76 20.14 -2.97
N PHE A 20 3.51 19.85 -1.92
CA PHE A 20 4.86 19.29 -2.01
C PHE A 20 5.02 18.08 -1.09
N ALA A 21 5.84 17.13 -1.52
CA ALA A 21 6.17 15.93 -0.79
C ALA A 21 7.68 15.74 -0.67
N ARG A 22 8.11 15.08 0.40
CA ARG A 22 9.46 14.51 0.49
C ARG A 22 9.43 13.08 -0.01
N ILE A 23 10.30 12.81 -0.96
CA ILE A 23 10.44 11.51 -1.60
C ILE A 23 11.80 10.93 -1.25
N ALA A 24 11.81 9.78 -0.59
CA ALA A 24 13.00 8.96 -0.40
C ALA A 24 13.28 8.23 -1.72
N VAL A 25 14.23 8.73 -2.50
CA VAL A 25 14.56 8.18 -3.82
C VAL A 25 15.48 6.99 -3.63
N GLU A 26 15.26 5.87 -4.31
CA GLU A 26 16.08 4.63 -4.17
C GLU A 26 17.48 4.78 -4.82
N ARG A 27 18.18 5.88 -4.52
CA ARG A 27 19.52 6.28 -4.96
C ARG A 27 20.22 6.99 -3.81
N ALA A 28 21.55 6.86 -3.73
CA ALA A 28 22.37 7.56 -2.73
C ALA A 28 22.60 9.04 -3.12
N VAL A 29 21.52 9.82 -3.19
CA VAL A 29 21.51 11.24 -3.62
C VAL A 29 20.81 12.16 -2.62
N ASP A 30 20.13 11.60 -1.63
CA ASP A 30 19.35 12.35 -0.65
C ASP A 30 20.29 13.10 0.31
N GLN A 31 19.94 14.36 0.64
CA GLN A 31 20.64 15.12 1.67
C GLN A 31 20.12 14.70 3.04
N PHE A 32 20.98 14.08 3.82
CA PHE A 32 20.68 13.62 5.17
C PHE A 32 19.96 14.70 6.01
N PRO A 33 18.93 14.36 6.80
CA PRO A 33 18.22 13.06 6.90
C PRO A 33 16.97 12.99 6.01
N ASN A 34 16.77 13.95 5.11
CA ASN A 34 15.48 14.21 4.48
C ASN A 34 15.55 13.90 2.98
N GLY A 35 14.57 13.14 2.48
CA GLY A 35 14.42 12.86 1.05
C GLY A 35 14.33 14.14 0.20
N LEU A 36 14.27 13.96 -1.11
CA LEU A 36 14.21 15.08 -2.06
C LEU A 36 12.78 15.64 -2.16
N THR A 37 12.67 16.96 -2.30
CA THR A 37 11.37 17.65 -2.44
C THR A 37 10.87 17.58 -3.88
N TYR A 38 9.61 17.17 -4.05
CA TYR A 38 8.90 17.16 -5.34
C TYR A 38 7.52 17.78 -5.19
N GLY A 39 7.01 18.37 -6.27
CA GLY A 39 5.64 18.85 -6.35
C GLY A 39 4.67 17.70 -6.56
N ILE A 40 3.47 17.79 -5.97
CA ILE A 40 2.37 16.86 -6.18
C ILE A 40 1.45 17.44 -7.26
N PRO A 41 1.42 16.87 -8.47
CA PRO A 41 0.48 17.29 -9.52
C PRO A 41 -0.98 17.22 -9.06
N ALA A 42 -1.84 18.10 -9.57
CA ALA A 42 -3.25 18.19 -9.18
C ALA A 42 -4.01 16.87 -9.44
N ASP A 43 -3.69 16.16 -10.50
CA ASP A 43 -4.25 14.84 -10.85
C ASP A 43 -3.82 13.72 -9.90
N LEU A 44 -2.75 13.94 -9.12
CA LEU A 44 -2.22 13.00 -8.13
C LEU A 44 -2.49 13.43 -6.68
N ALA A 45 -3.09 14.61 -6.45
CA ALA A 45 -3.23 15.21 -5.12
C ALA A 45 -3.96 14.32 -4.12
N ASP A 46 -5.02 13.64 -4.54
CA ASP A 46 -5.82 12.76 -3.67
C ASP A 46 -5.25 11.33 -3.59
N ALA A 47 -4.41 10.95 -4.56
CA ALA A 47 -3.88 9.60 -4.68
C ALA A 47 -2.55 9.41 -3.93
N VAL A 48 -1.80 10.48 -3.71
CA VAL A 48 -0.47 10.46 -3.11
C VAL A 48 -0.58 10.71 -1.61
N THR A 49 -0.21 9.71 -0.83
CA THR A 49 -0.19 9.73 0.65
C THR A 49 1.17 9.25 1.17
N PRO A 50 1.53 9.53 2.45
CA PRO A 50 2.71 8.94 3.06
C PRO A 50 2.74 7.42 2.89
N GLY A 51 3.90 6.90 2.51
CA GLY A 51 4.09 5.49 2.15
C GLY A 51 3.75 5.15 0.71
N SER A 52 3.16 6.05 -0.09
CA SER A 52 2.91 5.78 -1.51
C SER A 52 4.21 5.57 -2.28
N ARG A 53 4.19 4.58 -3.19
CA ARG A 53 5.28 4.37 -4.14
C ARG A 53 5.07 5.25 -5.37
N VAL A 54 6.10 6.01 -5.74
CA VAL A 54 6.05 6.98 -6.84
C VAL A 54 7.28 6.88 -7.72
N THR A 55 7.17 7.41 -8.94
CA THR A 55 8.31 7.66 -9.81
C THR A 55 8.56 9.15 -9.93
N VAL A 56 9.84 9.53 -9.92
CA VAL A 56 10.26 10.94 -9.95
C VAL A 56 11.42 11.17 -10.94
N PRO A 57 11.51 12.35 -11.57
CA PRO A 57 12.60 12.68 -12.49
C PRO A 57 13.87 13.10 -11.72
N LEU A 58 14.95 12.31 -11.84
CA LEU A 58 16.20 12.56 -11.14
C LEU A 58 17.32 13.08 -12.07
N GLY A 59 18.08 14.06 -11.58
CA GLY A 59 19.27 14.60 -12.26
C GLY A 59 18.96 15.46 -13.50
N ARG A 60 20.00 15.82 -14.26
CA ARG A 60 19.87 16.69 -15.46
C ARG A 60 19.10 16.02 -16.60
N GLY A 61 19.27 14.71 -16.77
CA GLY A 61 18.57 13.93 -17.80
C GLY A 61 17.15 13.48 -17.42
N ASN A 62 16.60 13.95 -16.29
CA ASN A 62 15.26 13.58 -15.80
C ASN A 62 15.02 12.06 -15.79
N LYS A 63 16.00 11.28 -15.34
CA LYS A 63 15.86 9.82 -15.31
C LYS A 63 14.75 9.44 -14.33
N THR A 64 13.70 8.81 -14.83
CA THR A 64 12.61 8.27 -14.03
C THR A 64 13.16 7.27 -13.02
N THR A 65 12.96 7.57 -11.74
CA THR A 65 13.53 6.80 -10.63
C THR A 65 12.43 6.52 -9.59
N PRO A 66 12.32 5.28 -9.08
CA PRO A 66 11.35 4.95 -8.04
C PRO A 66 11.76 5.58 -6.71
N GLY A 67 10.74 5.88 -5.89
CA GLY A 67 10.90 6.37 -4.54
C GLY A 67 9.63 6.20 -3.72
N TRP A 68 9.76 6.53 -2.44
CA TRP A 68 8.68 6.44 -1.47
C TRP A 68 8.36 7.81 -0.91
N VAL A 69 7.09 8.15 -0.83
CA VAL A 69 6.62 9.37 -0.16
C VAL A 69 6.81 9.19 1.34
N ILE A 70 7.63 10.01 1.97
CA ILE A 70 7.90 9.93 3.41
C ILE A 70 7.19 11.04 4.21
N ASP A 71 6.96 12.19 3.57
CA ASP A 71 6.21 13.32 4.13
C ASP A 71 5.42 14.00 2.99
N ILE A 72 4.25 14.56 3.31
CA ILE A 72 3.42 15.36 2.40
C ILE A 72 3.14 16.73 3.01
N ASP A 73 2.61 17.64 2.21
CA ASP A 73 2.22 19.00 2.60
C ASP A 73 3.36 19.75 3.31
N ILE A 74 4.58 19.55 2.79
CA ILE A 74 5.78 20.22 3.29
C ILE A 74 5.95 21.60 2.68
N ASP A 75 6.56 22.51 3.44
CA ASP A 75 6.98 23.81 2.92
C ASP A 75 8.29 23.65 2.11
N PRO A 76 8.31 24.02 0.81
CA PRO A 76 9.51 23.90 0.00
C PRO A 76 10.59 24.89 0.40
N LYS A 77 11.83 24.42 0.58
CA LYS A 77 12.99 25.28 0.90
C LYS A 77 13.56 26.04 -0.30
N ILE A 78 13.02 25.80 -1.49
CA ILE A 78 13.42 26.46 -2.73
C ILE A 78 12.18 26.95 -3.44
N GLU A 79 12.35 27.90 -4.35
CA GLU A 79 11.24 28.45 -5.13
C GLU A 79 10.43 27.31 -5.82
N PRO A 80 9.10 27.27 -5.65
CA PRO A 80 8.22 26.26 -6.24
C PRO A 80 8.48 25.96 -7.71
N ARG A 81 8.83 26.98 -8.50
CA ARG A 81 9.10 26.87 -9.93
C ARG A 81 10.31 26.00 -10.28
N ARG A 82 11.22 25.80 -9.34
CA ARG A 82 12.44 25.00 -9.50
C ARG A 82 12.25 23.55 -9.04
N ILE A 83 11.09 23.24 -8.45
CA ILE A 83 10.77 21.91 -7.96
C ILE A 83 10.15 21.11 -9.08
N LYS A 84 10.68 19.91 -9.29
CA LYS A 84 10.14 18.99 -10.30
C LYS A 84 8.88 18.31 -9.76
N PRO A 85 7.87 18.06 -10.60
CA PRO A 85 6.71 17.29 -10.20
C PRO A 85 7.02 15.80 -10.08
N ILE A 86 6.24 15.09 -9.27
CA ILE A 86 6.15 13.63 -9.29
C ILE A 86 5.71 13.19 -10.70
N ALA A 87 6.39 12.20 -11.28
CA ALA A 87 6.10 11.74 -12.64
C ALA A 87 4.93 10.75 -12.70
N GLY A 88 4.68 10.02 -11.61
CA GLY A 88 3.53 9.12 -11.51
C GLY A 88 3.51 8.34 -10.21
N ARG A 89 2.33 7.81 -9.86
CA ARG A 89 2.14 6.90 -8.72
C ARG A 89 2.13 5.45 -9.20
N GLU A 90 2.89 4.59 -8.55
CA GLU A 90 2.82 3.15 -8.79
C GLU A 90 1.65 2.55 -7.99
N HIS A 91 0.93 1.59 -8.59
CA HIS A 91 -0.16 0.89 -7.92
C HIS A 91 0.39 -0.21 -6.98
N ALA A 92 1.02 0.20 -5.90
CA ALA A 92 1.49 -0.66 -4.81
C ALA A 92 0.80 -0.30 -3.48
N PRO A 93 0.63 -1.26 -2.55
CA PRO A 93 0.21 -0.94 -1.20
C PRO A 93 1.17 0.09 -0.57
N PRO A 94 0.66 1.11 0.14
CA PRO A 94 1.51 2.09 0.78
C PRO A 94 2.29 1.44 1.93
N LEU A 95 3.51 1.94 2.18
CA LEU A 95 4.25 1.54 3.36
C LEU A 95 3.53 1.98 4.64
N PRO A 96 3.44 1.10 5.66
CA PRO A 96 2.96 1.49 6.96
C PRO A 96 3.78 2.66 7.54
N GLY A 97 3.12 3.61 8.20
CA GLY A 97 3.80 4.75 8.82
C GLY A 97 4.91 4.34 9.79
N GLN A 98 4.71 3.26 10.54
CA GLN A 98 5.73 2.70 11.45
C GLN A 98 7.03 2.29 10.73
N MET A 99 6.94 1.78 9.50
CA MET A 99 8.14 1.48 8.69
C MET A 99 8.85 2.76 8.25
N ILE A 100 8.09 3.81 7.91
CA ILE A 100 8.67 5.10 7.54
C ILE A 100 9.41 5.70 8.72
N GLU A 101 8.81 5.68 9.91
CA GLU A 101 9.43 6.20 11.14
C GLU A 101 10.65 5.38 11.55
N LEU A 102 10.58 4.05 11.47
CA LEU A 102 11.74 3.18 11.67
C LEU A 102 12.85 3.49 10.66
N ALA A 103 12.52 3.69 9.39
CA ALA A 103 13.50 4.04 8.37
C ALA A 103 14.14 5.40 8.62
N LYS A 104 13.37 6.40 9.04
CA LYS A 104 13.87 7.73 9.43
C LYS A 104 14.82 7.63 10.62
N TRP A 105 14.47 6.84 11.64
CA TRP A 105 15.35 6.57 12.78
C TRP A 105 16.65 5.87 12.36
N MET A 106 16.56 4.77 11.60
CA MET A 106 17.73 4.03 11.11
C MET A 106 18.62 4.91 10.23
N SER A 107 18.02 5.66 9.31
CA SER A 107 18.72 6.60 8.43
C SER A 107 19.50 7.61 9.27
N SER A 108 18.84 8.22 10.27
CA SER A 108 19.45 9.20 11.18
C SER A 108 20.57 8.60 12.03
N TYR A 109 20.34 7.44 12.62
CA TYR A 109 21.28 6.79 13.54
C TYR A 109 22.53 6.26 12.82
N TYR A 110 22.36 5.64 11.66
CA TYR A 110 23.45 5.05 10.89
C TYR A 110 24.02 5.98 9.81
N ILE A 111 23.55 7.22 9.71
CA ILE A 111 23.99 8.21 8.71
C ILE A 111 23.89 7.63 7.29
N ALA A 112 22.76 6.99 7.00
CA ALA A 112 22.50 6.32 5.74
C ALA A 112 21.42 7.06 4.93
N PRO A 113 21.51 7.14 3.58
CA PRO A 113 20.46 7.76 2.78
C PRO A 113 19.11 7.05 2.95
N ILE A 114 18.05 7.80 3.28
CA ILE A 114 16.73 7.26 3.63
C ILE A 114 16.15 6.34 2.53
N GLY A 115 16.31 6.70 1.25
CA GLY A 115 15.85 5.84 0.16
C GLY A 115 16.60 4.52 0.05
N MET A 116 17.88 4.48 0.41
CA MET A 116 18.66 3.24 0.50
C MET A 116 18.28 2.42 1.73
N THR A 117 18.01 3.07 2.86
CA THR A 117 17.50 2.43 4.08
C THR A 117 16.17 1.74 3.80
N LEU A 118 15.20 2.44 3.20
CA LEU A 118 13.91 1.87 2.81
C LEU A 118 14.07 0.75 1.79
N ALA A 119 14.96 0.91 0.80
CA ALA A 119 15.26 -0.16 -0.14
C ALA A 119 15.80 -1.40 0.58
N GLY A 120 16.70 -1.25 1.57
CA GLY A 120 17.26 -2.35 2.34
C GLY A 120 16.25 -3.06 3.26
N MET A 121 15.29 -2.32 3.82
CA MET A 121 14.23 -2.86 4.67
C MET A 121 13.21 -3.70 3.88
N LEU A 122 13.08 -3.46 2.57
CA LEU A 122 12.04 -4.07 1.74
C LEU A 122 12.57 -5.26 0.93
N PRO A 123 11.91 -6.44 0.99
CA PRO A 123 12.24 -7.55 0.11
C PRO A 123 12.15 -7.16 -1.36
N ALA A 124 13.00 -7.76 -2.20
CA ALA A 124 13.00 -7.47 -3.64
C ALA A 124 11.64 -7.73 -4.31
N ALA A 125 10.89 -8.72 -3.82
CA ALA A 125 9.53 -9.01 -4.30
C ALA A 125 8.57 -7.85 -4.05
N VAL A 126 8.61 -7.25 -2.86
CA VAL A 126 7.79 -6.08 -2.50
C VAL A 126 8.19 -4.86 -3.33
N ARG A 127 9.49 -4.60 -3.49
CA ARG A 127 9.97 -3.48 -4.33
C ARG A 127 9.60 -3.62 -5.81
N LYS A 128 9.51 -4.85 -6.33
CA LYS A 128 9.13 -5.14 -7.72
C LYS A 128 7.62 -5.35 -7.93
N GLY A 129 6.81 -5.26 -6.86
CA GLY A 129 5.37 -5.56 -6.94
C GLY A 129 5.05 -7.02 -7.30
N ILE A 130 5.98 -7.95 -7.08
CA ILE A 130 5.78 -9.38 -7.39
C ILE A 130 4.73 -9.95 -6.41
N GLY A 131 3.73 -10.65 -6.93
CA GLY A 131 2.61 -11.20 -6.15
C GLY A 131 1.48 -10.20 -5.85
N SER A 132 1.61 -8.95 -6.30
CA SER A 132 0.52 -7.97 -6.24
C SER A 132 -0.52 -8.27 -7.30
N VAL A 133 -1.66 -8.81 -6.89
CA VAL A 133 -2.81 -9.04 -7.77
C VAL A 133 -3.80 -7.91 -7.55
N SER A 134 -3.95 -7.05 -8.56
CA SER A 134 -4.92 -5.97 -8.54
C SER A 134 -6.26 -6.48 -9.05
N ARG A 135 -7.26 -6.53 -8.17
CA ARG A 135 -8.62 -6.96 -8.49
C ARG A 135 -9.59 -5.79 -8.34
N GLN A 136 -10.60 -5.77 -9.19
CA GLN A 136 -11.71 -4.86 -9.06
C GLN A 136 -12.67 -5.46 -8.03
N VAL A 137 -12.81 -4.76 -6.91
CA VAL A 137 -13.77 -5.12 -5.87
C VAL A 137 -14.93 -4.15 -5.90
N VAL A 138 -16.10 -4.63 -5.50
CA VAL A 138 -17.37 -3.93 -5.62
C VAL A 138 -18.05 -3.93 -4.26
N SER A 139 -18.66 -2.79 -3.90
CA SER A 139 -19.48 -2.63 -2.69
C SER A 139 -20.82 -2.00 -3.03
N PRO A 140 -21.86 -2.20 -2.21
CA PRO A 140 -23.08 -1.40 -2.28
C PRO A 140 -22.75 0.09 -2.16
N ASN A 141 -23.39 0.92 -2.99
CA ASN A 141 -23.30 2.36 -2.80
C ASN A 141 -24.05 2.73 -1.49
N PRO A 142 -23.42 3.42 -0.52
CA PRO A 142 -24.10 3.87 0.71
C PRO A 142 -25.23 4.87 0.45
N ASP A 143 -25.18 5.60 -0.67
CA ASP A 143 -26.23 6.53 -1.10
C ASP A 143 -26.69 6.17 -2.53
N PRO A 144 -27.46 5.09 -2.70
CA PRO A 144 -27.87 4.62 -4.01
C PRO A 144 -29.01 5.50 -4.57
N PRO A 145 -29.02 5.80 -5.88
CA PRO A 145 -30.12 6.52 -6.50
C PRO A 145 -31.44 5.75 -6.35
N HIS A 146 -32.51 6.48 -6.02
CA HIS A 146 -33.86 5.94 -5.95
C HIS A 146 -34.47 5.71 -7.35
N ASP A 147 -35.42 4.79 -7.47
CA ASP A 147 -36.19 4.51 -8.70
C ASP A 147 -35.41 4.04 -9.93
N VAL A 148 -34.31 3.33 -9.72
CA VAL A 148 -33.55 2.71 -10.82
C VAL A 148 -34.25 1.44 -11.32
N ARG A 149 -34.66 1.42 -12.59
CA ARG A 149 -35.21 0.22 -13.23
C ARG A 149 -34.17 -0.87 -13.39
N LEU A 150 -34.39 -2.05 -12.79
CA LEU A 150 -33.48 -3.19 -12.85
C LEU A 150 -33.96 -4.26 -13.83
N ALA A 151 -33.01 -4.82 -14.60
CA ALA A 151 -33.25 -6.07 -15.33
C ALA A 151 -33.30 -7.25 -14.36
N LYS A 152 -33.90 -8.38 -14.76
CA LYS A 152 -34.06 -9.57 -13.90
C LYS A 152 -32.77 -10.02 -13.21
N SER A 153 -31.66 -10.08 -13.94
CA SER A 153 -30.36 -10.47 -13.39
C SER A 153 -29.74 -9.42 -12.46
N GLN A 154 -30.09 -8.15 -12.62
CA GLN A 154 -29.64 -7.07 -11.74
C GLN A 154 -30.44 -7.06 -10.44
N ALA A 155 -31.75 -7.27 -10.52
CA ALA A 155 -32.63 -7.38 -9.35
C ALA A 155 -32.25 -8.59 -8.49
N GLN A 156 -31.97 -9.75 -9.12
CA GLN A 156 -31.46 -10.93 -8.42
C GLN A 156 -30.15 -10.66 -7.69
N LEU A 157 -29.21 -9.97 -8.34
CA LEU A 157 -27.94 -9.60 -7.75
C LEU A 157 -28.12 -8.65 -6.56
N MET A 158 -28.95 -7.60 -6.69
CA MET A 158 -29.24 -6.68 -5.59
C MET A 158 -29.91 -7.38 -4.40
N ALA A 159 -30.87 -8.28 -4.66
CA ALA A 159 -31.50 -9.06 -3.60
C ALA A 159 -30.50 -9.91 -2.82
N TRP A 160 -29.62 -10.64 -3.53
CA TRP A 160 -28.58 -11.44 -2.90
C TRP A 160 -27.60 -10.57 -2.09
N ILE A 161 -27.23 -9.40 -2.60
CA ILE A 161 -26.37 -8.42 -1.90
C ILE A 161 -27.01 -7.95 -0.60
N HIS A 162 -28.32 -7.67 -0.59
CA HIS A 162 -29.05 -7.24 0.62
C HIS A 162 -29.14 -8.31 1.71
N GLU A 163 -29.07 -9.59 1.33
CA GLU A 163 -29.08 -10.71 2.27
C GLU A 163 -27.71 -10.97 2.92
N GLN A 164 -26.64 -10.31 2.46
CA GLN A 164 -25.30 -10.50 3.01
C GLN A 164 -25.08 -9.74 4.32
N PRO A 165 -24.27 -10.29 5.26
CA PRO A 165 -23.93 -9.60 6.49
C PRO A 165 -23.08 -8.35 6.25
N ALA A 166 -23.07 -7.43 7.21
CA ALA A 166 -22.42 -6.11 7.15
C ALA A 166 -20.88 -6.12 6.94
N GLY A 167 -20.24 -7.29 6.82
CA GLY A 167 -18.82 -7.45 6.52
C GLY A 167 -18.51 -8.19 5.21
N ALA A 168 -19.52 -8.53 4.40
CA ALA A 168 -19.32 -9.31 3.17
C ALA A 168 -18.68 -8.52 2.01
N PHE A 169 -18.65 -7.18 2.11
CA PHE A 169 -18.09 -6.28 1.10
C PHE A 169 -16.87 -5.55 1.65
N PRO A 170 -15.92 -5.13 0.78
CA PRO A 170 -15.92 -5.23 -0.69
C PRO A 170 -15.61 -6.65 -1.21
N MET A 171 -16.28 -7.07 -2.30
CA MET A 171 -16.11 -8.40 -2.92
C MET A 171 -15.59 -8.29 -4.36
N ASP A 172 -14.77 -9.24 -4.82
CA ASP A 172 -14.30 -9.30 -6.21
C ASP A 172 -15.46 -9.38 -7.21
N GLU A 173 -15.40 -8.62 -8.31
CA GLU A 173 -16.45 -8.55 -9.35
C GLU A 173 -16.80 -9.93 -9.94
N ARG A 174 -15.80 -10.81 -10.13
CA ARG A 174 -16.00 -12.14 -10.70
C ARG A 174 -16.52 -13.12 -9.66
N LEU A 175 -16.06 -13.02 -8.42
CA LEU A 175 -16.59 -13.82 -7.32
C LEU A 175 -18.08 -13.50 -7.12
N LEU A 176 -18.43 -12.22 -7.06
CA LEU A 176 -19.83 -11.76 -6.93
C LEU A 176 -20.72 -12.30 -8.06
N ALA A 177 -20.24 -12.27 -9.31
CA ALA A 177 -20.96 -12.87 -10.42
C ALA A 177 -21.13 -14.39 -10.28
N THR A 178 -20.12 -15.08 -9.75
CA THR A 178 -20.11 -16.53 -9.53
C THR A 178 -21.09 -16.95 -8.44
N GLU A 179 -21.11 -16.24 -7.31
CA GLU A 179 -22.02 -16.50 -6.18
C GLU A 179 -23.50 -16.42 -6.61
N VAL A 180 -23.83 -15.43 -7.44
CA VAL A 180 -25.20 -15.25 -7.99
C VAL A 180 -25.45 -16.11 -9.24
N ARG A 181 -24.48 -16.95 -9.64
CA ARG A 181 -24.53 -17.84 -10.82
C ARG A 181 -24.83 -17.10 -12.12
N LEU A 182 -24.27 -15.90 -12.26
CA LEU A 182 -24.36 -15.10 -13.49
C LEU A 182 -23.35 -15.59 -14.53
N LYS A 183 -23.74 -15.54 -15.81
CA LYS A 183 -22.89 -15.99 -16.93
C LYS A 183 -21.72 -15.05 -17.24
N SER A 184 -21.77 -13.80 -16.75
CA SER A 184 -20.72 -12.80 -16.93
C SER A 184 -20.85 -11.71 -15.87
N THR A 185 -19.84 -10.84 -15.77
CA THR A 185 -19.86 -9.69 -14.88
C THR A 185 -20.66 -8.49 -15.43
N GLY A 186 -21.25 -8.62 -16.62
CA GLY A 186 -22.02 -7.54 -17.27
C GLY A 186 -23.15 -6.95 -16.41
N PRO A 187 -23.95 -7.75 -15.66
CA PRO A 187 -24.93 -7.21 -14.73
C PRO A 187 -24.32 -6.38 -13.59
N VAL A 188 -23.15 -6.80 -13.06
CA VAL A 188 -22.41 -6.06 -12.02
C VAL A 188 -21.96 -4.70 -12.55
N ARG A 189 -21.35 -4.67 -13.74
CA ARG A 189 -20.91 -3.41 -14.40
C ARG A 189 -22.05 -2.43 -14.62
N ARG A 190 -23.20 -2.92 -15.09
CA ARG A 190 -24.38 -2.07 -15.27
C ARG A 190 -24.96 -1.54 -13.96
N LEU A 191 -24.79 -2.25 -12.84
CA LEU A 191 -25.18 -1.71 -11.53
C LEU A 191 -24.19 -0.63 -11.06
N ILE A 192 -22.91 -0.76 -11.38
CA ILE A 192 -21.91 0.29 -11.16
C ILE A 192 -22.25 1.54 -12.00
N GLU A 193 -22.54 1.37 -13.29
CA GLU A 193 -22.96 2.47 -14.19
C GLU A 193 -24.23 3.18 -13.71
N LYS A 194 -25.15 2.43 -13.09
CA LYS A 194 -26.39 2.95 -12.50
C LYS A 194 -26.19 3.57 -11.11
N GLY A 195 -24.97 3.60 -10.59
CA GLY A 195 -24.66 4.15 -9.27
C GLY A 195 -25.18 3.33 -8.09
N LEU A 196 -25.62 2.09 -8.31
CA LEU A 196 -26.09 1.21 -7.22
C LEU A 196 -24.95 0.48 -6.53
N LEU A 197 -23.82 0.30 -7.23
CA LEU A 197 -22.60 -0.27 -6.69
C LEU A 197 -21.44 0.69 -6.92
N THR A 198 -20.49 0.72 -5.99
CA THR A 198 -19.21 1.42 -6.14
C THR A 198 -18.12 0.40 -6.43
N ALA A 199 -17.30 0.68 -7.44
CA ALA A 199 -16.13 -0.13 -7.74
C ALA A 199 -14.87 0.55 -7.22
N THR A 200 -14.02 -0.23 -6.57
CA THR A 200 -12.69 0.21 -6.14
C THR A 200 -11.67 -0.84 -6.56
N ARG A 201 -10.47 -0.39 -6.92
CA ARG A 201 -9.38 -1.30 -7.24
C ARG A 201 -8.64 -1.64 -5.95
N ARG A 202 -8.61 -2.93 -5.56
CA ARG A 202 -7.86 -3.41 -4.40
C ARG A 202 -6.69 -4.26 -4.87
N THR A 203 -5.49 -3.88 -4.45
CA THR A 203 -4.29 -4.70 -4.67
C THR A 203 -4.09 -5.57 -3.44
N THR A 204 -4.19 -6.88 -3.62
CA THR A 204 -3.91 -7.87 -2.58
C THR A 204 -2.57 -8.53 -2.89
N ILE A 205 -1.76 -8.78 -1.86
CA ILE A 205 -0.58 -9.61 -2.00
C ILE A 205 -1.04 -11.06 -1.83
N GLU A 206 -1.14 -11.78 -2.94
CA GLU A 206 -1.33 -13.23 -2.90
C GLU A 206 0.06 -13.85 -2.90
N ALA A 207 0.50 -14.25 -1.71
CA ALA A 207 1.71 -15.06 -1.55
C ALA A 207 1.27 -16.46 -1.15
N ASP A 208 1.38 -17.41 -2.08
CA ASP A 208 1.53 -18.81 -1.70
C ASP A 208 2.89 -18.92 -1.04
N TRP A 209 2.87 -18.81 0.29
CA TRP A 209 3.97 -19.27 1.10
C TRP A 209 4.11 -20.75 0.77
N ALA A 210 5.10 -21.10 -0.06
CA ALA A 210 5.62 -22.44 0.02
C ALA A 210 5.93 -22.63 1.50
N ARG A 211 5.17 -23.49 2.18
CA ARG A 211 5.58 -24.12 3.44
C ARG A 211 6.98 -24.64 3.14
N GLN A 212 8.01 -23.82 3.39
CA GLN A 212 9.31 -24.38 3.60
C GLN A 212 9.04 -25.39 4.70
N ALA A 213 9.35 -26.65 4.42
CA ALA A 213 9.42 -27.65 5.45
C ALA A 213 10.54 -27.15 6.39
N VAL A 214 10.17 -26.24 7.29
CA VAL A 214 10.92 -25.99 8.50
C VAL A 214 11.00 -27.36 9.12
N ASP A 215 12.22 -27.82 9.39
CA ASP A 215 12.45 -29.09 10.04
C ASP A 215 11.69 -29.06 11.38
N THR A 216 10.48 -29.62 11.39
CA THR A 216 9.55 -29.58 12.51
C THR A 216 9.95 -30.67 13.48
N PHE A 217 11.15 -30.56 14.06
CA PHE A 217 11.39 -31.21 15.33
C PHE A 217 10.47 -30.53 16.35
N VAL A 218 9.39 -31.21 16.68
CA VAL A 218 8.46 -30.80 17.75
C VAL A 218 8.76 -31.73 18.91
N PRO A 219 9.31 -31.22 20.04
CA PRO A 219 9.49 -32.04 21.23
C PRO A 219 8.14 -32.60 21.70
N ASP A 220 8.15 -33.79 22.32
CA ASP A 220 6.93 -34.42 22.88
C ASP A 220 6.26 -33.55 23.96
N GLY A 221 7.01 -32.62 24.57
CA GLY A 221 6.50 -31.62 25.49
C GLY A 221 7.59 -30.61 25.87
N LEU A 222 7.14 -29.45 26.35
CA LEU A 222 8.01 -28.45 26.94
C LEU A 222 8.42 -28.88 28.36
N THR A 223 9.60 -28.47 28.80
CA THR A 223 9.97 -28.58 30.21
C THR A 223 9.14 -27.62 31.06
N ASP A 224 9.12 -27.84 32.38
CA ASP A 224 8.44 -26.94 33.32
C ASP A 224 8.99 -25.50 33.24
N GLU A 225 10.32 -25.37 33.07
CA GLU A 225 11.00 -24.08 32.93
C GLU A 225 10.59 -23.36 31.63
N GLN A 226 10.58 -24.08 30.50
CA GLN A 226 10.12 -23.52 29.22
C GLN A 226 8.65 -23.09 29.28
N SER A 227 7.80 -23.92 29.90
CA SER A 227 6.37 -23.63 30.06
C SER A 227 6.15 -22.38 30.93
N SER A 228 6.92 -22.20 32.00
CA SER A 228 6.89 -20.99 32.84
C SER A 228 7.28 -19.75 32.05
N ILE A 229 8.39 -19.82 31.31
CA ILE A 229 8.88 -18.69 30.48
C ILE A 229 7.83 -18.29 29.45
N ILE A 230 7.25 -19.25 28.73
CA ILE A 230 6.20 -18.96 27.74
C ILE A 230 4.98 -18.32 28.40
N GLY A 231 4.56 -18.80 29.57
CA GLY A 231 3.45 -18.21 30.33
C GLY A 231 3.71 -16.74 30.69
N GLU A 232 4.92 -16.43 31.15
CA GLU A 232 5.36 -15.06 31.45
C GLU A 232 5.40 -14.17 30.20
N LEU A 233 5.94 -14.70 29.08
CA LEU A 233 5.99 -13.99 27.80
C LEU A 233 4.59 -13.67 27.27
N ILE A 234 3.67 -14.65 27.25
CA ILE A 234 2.28 -14.45 26.81
C ILE A 234 1.60 -13.38 27.66
N THR A 235 1.76 -13.45 28.97
CA THR A 235 1.19 -12.44 29.89
C THR A 235 1.75 -11.04 29.62
N ALA A 236 3.04 -10.94 29.30
CA ALA A 236 3.68 -9.66 28.98
C ALA A 236 3.27 -9.10 27.60
N LEU A 237 2.97 -9.96 26.62
CA LEU A 237 2.55 -9.55 25.27
C LEU A 237 1.21 -8.80 25.28
N ASP A 238 0.29 -9.17 26.17
CA ASP A 238 -1.00 -8.47 26.32
C ASP A 238 -0.84 -7.04 26.90
N GLY A 239 0.30 -6.75 27.53
CA GLY A 239 0.64 -5.44 28.08
C GLY A 239 1.30 -4.46 27.11
N GLY A 240 1.61 -4.90 25.88
CA GLY A 240 2.29 -4.10 24.85
C GLY A 240 3.77 -4.48 24.65
N PHE A 241 4.57 -3.53 24.15
CA PHE A 241 5.98 -3.80 23.83
C PHE A 241 6.78 -4.11 25.11
N SER A 242 7.47 -5.25 25.10
CA SER A 242 8.36 -5.69 26.17
C SER A 242 9.63 -6.33 25.59
N THR A 243 10.74 -6.20 26.31
CA THR A 243 12.04 -6.75 25.93
C THR A 243 12.41 -7.88 26.88
N HIS A 244 12.72 -9.05 26.34
CA HIS A 244 13.03 -10.25 27.12
C HIS A 244 14.39 -10.81 26.72
N LEU A 245 15.14 -11.32 27.69
CA LEU A 245 16.40 -12.02 27.46
C LEU A 245 16.21 -13.51 27.77
N LEU A 246 16.19 -14.35 26.73
CA LEU A 246 16.19 -15.79 26.89
C LEU A 246 17.64 -16.29 27.05
N PHE A 247 18.05 -16.52 28.29
CA PHE A 247 19.41 -16.95 28.62
C PHE A 247 19.52 -18.48 28.71
N GLY A 248 20.51 -19.08 28.04
CA GLY A 248 20.76 -20.52 28.10
C GLY A 248 21.92 -20.96 27.20
N VAL A 249 22.58 -22.06 27.56
CA VAL A 249 23.67 -22.66 26.76
C VAL A 249 23.13 -23.33 25.49
N THR A 250 23.98 -23.65 24.51
CA THR A 250 23.56 -24.42 23.33
C THR A 250 22.98 -25.76 23.76
N GLY A 251 21.81 -26.15 23.23
CA GLY A 251 21.12 -27.38 23.62
C GLY A 251 20.23 -27.27 24.87
N SER A 252 20.14 -26.10 25.52
CA SER A 252 19.24 -25.89 26.67
C SER A 252 17.76 -25.72 26.30
N GLY A 253 17.39 -25.95 25.04
CA GLY A 253 16.00 -25.82 24.60
C GLY A 253 15.52 -24.38 24.34
N LYS A 254 16.39 -23.46 23.90
CA LYS A 254 16.00 -22.05 23.62
C LYS A 254 15.19 -21.87 22.33
N THR A 255 15.29 -22.82 21.39
CA THR A 255 14.57 -22.74 20.10
C THR A 255 13.12 -23.21 20.25
N GLU A 256 12.87 -23.99 21.31
CA GLU A 256 11.61 -24.58 21.71
C GLU A 256 10.72 -23.63 22.53
N VAL A 257 11.30 -22.56 23.08
CA VAL A 257 10.60 -21.43 23.73
C VAL A 257 10.22 -20.40 22.68
#